data_AF-A0A6V7IWJ3-F1
#
_entry.id   AF-A0A6V7IWJ3-F1
#
_cell.length_a   1.000
_cell.length_b   1.000
_cell.length_c   1.000
_cell.angle_alpha   90.00
_cell.angle_beta   90.00
_cell.angle_gamma   90.00
#
_symmetry.space_group_name_H-M   'P 1'
#
loop_
_entity.id
_entity.type
_entity.pdbx_description
1 polymer ?
#
loop_
_entity_poly.entity_id
_entity_poly.type
_entity_poly.pdbx_seq_one_letter_code
_entity_poly.pdbx_strand_id
1 'polypeptide(L)'
;MWCPPTPPTSDHDVYIDYTLNFLYDSTPMTEAQLPPVYIKKEQKRNRADHPAEREARRQMKIRHKDESLFAPRSLFDRSSLALQKVRRDMKQNKYKNMNRPAIQLPGHRPSIPRSSSEYDPLLEWMVHEDWALLQAIQVYQGLPLNLVILSPGHTPNWDLVAEMVNNTSRMYRSPKQCRARYETVIVPREEGKLLYDATPKKQKKQKGVYKISPINE
;
A
#
# COMPACT_ATOMS: atom_id res chain seq x y z
N MET A 1 -0.19 28.89 17.51
CA MET A 1 -0.69 28.12 18.67
C MET A 1 -2.17 28.44 18.80
N TRP A 2 -3.05 27.45 18.66
CA TRP A 2 -4.48 27.64 18.90
C TRP A 2 -4.72 27.56 20.41
N CYS A 3 -5.27 28.60 21.01
CA CYS A 3 -5.74 28.60 22.39
C CYS A 3 -7.26 28.42 22.36
N PRO A 4 -7.82 27.31 22.88
CA PRO A 4 -9.27 27.14 22.88
C PRO A 4 -9.93 28.22 23.74
N PRO A 5 -11.16 28.65 23.38
CA PRO A 5 -11.89 29.61 24.19
C PRO A 5 -12.11 29.07 25.61
N THR A 6 -11.99 29.96 26.60
CA THR A 6 -12.17 29.61 28.01
C THR A 6 -13.57 29.04 28.20
N PRO A 7 -13.72 27.87 28.85
CA PRO A 7 -15.03 27.30 29.11
C PRO A 7 -15.88 28.28 29.94
N PRO A 8 -17.19 28.35 29.68
CA PRO A 8 -18.05 29.25 30.43
C PRO A 8 -18.11 28.91 31.92
N THR A 9 -18.16 29.97 32.74
CA THR A 9 -18.01 29.91 34.20
C THR A 9 -19.34 29.88 34.96
N SER A 10 -20.46 30.11 34.28
CA SER A 10 -21.81 30.09 34.86
C SER A 10 -22.88 29.78 33.80
N ASP A 11 -24.09 29.44 34.23
CA ASP A 11 -25.26 29.20 33.34
C ASP A 11 -25.67 30.42 32.51
N HIS A 12 -25.17 31.61 32.84
CA HIS A 12 -25.41 32.85 32.09
C HIS A 12 -24.22 33.26 31.20
N ASP A 13 -23.10 32.54 31.31
CA ASP A 13 -21.92 32.73 30.50
C ASP A 13 -22.08 31.85 29.26
N VAL A 14 -22.77 32.36 28.22
CA VAL A 14 -22.91 31.64 26.95
C VAL A 14 -21.88 32.20 25.99
N TYR A 15 -20.94 31.37 25.55
CA TYR A 15 -20.00 31.75 24.49
C TYR A 15 -20.76 31.93 23.18
N ILE A 16 -20.82 33.18 22.70
CA ILE A 16 -21.43 33.52 21.41
C ILE A 16 -20.32 34.02 20.50
N ASP A 17 -20.09 33.30 19.41
CA ASP A 17 -19.17 33.73 18.36
C ASP A 17 -19.89 34.66 17.38
N TYR A 18 -19.68 35.96 17.55
CA TYR A 18 -20.28 36.99 16.69
C TYR A 18 -19.86 36.87 15.23
N THR A 19 -18.77 36.17 14.91
CA THR A 19 -18.36 35.96 13.52
C THR A 19 -19.31 35.03 12.77
N LEU A 20 -20.02 34.15 13.48
CA LEU A 20 -21.00 33.24 12.89
C LEU A 20 -22.19 33.97 12.29
N ASN A 21 -22.56 35.15 12.80
CA ASN A 21 -23.66 35.97 12.27
C ASN A 21 -23.38 36.51 10.85
N PHE A 22 -22.12 36.52 10.39
CA PHE A 22 -21.81 36.89 9.01
C PHE A 22 -21.97 35.72 8.03
N LEU A 23 -21.97 34.48 8.53
CA LEU A 23 -22.02 33.25 7.72
C LEU A 23 -23.39 32.57 7.77
N TYR A 24 -24.07 32.65 8.92
CA TYR A 24 -25.32 31.97 9.19
C TYR A 24 -26.36 32.94 9.76
N ASP A 25 -27.61 32.69 9.40
CA ASP A 25 -28.75 33.34 10.04
C ASP A 25 -29.02 32.68 11.41
N SER A 26 -29.38 33.49 12.39
CA SER A 26 -29.82 33.04 13.72
C SER A 26 -31.22 32.42 13.70
N THR A 27 -32.00 32.70 12.65
CA THR A 27 -33.32 32.10 12.46
C THR A 27 -33.20 30.74 11.77
N PRO A 28 -33.82 29.68 12.32
CA PRO A 28 -33.81 28.36 11.67
C PRO A 28 -34.44 28.43 10.27
N MET A 29 -33.81 27.77 9.30
CA MET A 29 -34.27 27.73 7.91
C MET A 29 -35.63 27.01 7.80
N THR A 30 -36.53 27.55 6.97
CA THR A 30 -37.84 26.93 6.71
C THR A 30 -37.70 25.72 5.77
N GLU A 31 -38.65 24.78 5.81
CA GLU A 31 -38.62 23.58 4.95
C GLU A 31 -38.55 23.92 3.46
N ALA A 32 -39.16 25.03 3.04
CA ALA A 32 -39.15 25.52 1.66
C ALA A 32 -37.77 26.00 1.17
N GLN A 33 -36.85 26.32 2.08
CA GLN A 33 -35.49 26.76 1.76
C GLN A 33 -34.49 25.60 1.78
N LEU A 34 -34.89 24.41 2.24
CA LEU A 34 -34.06 23.22 2.21
C LEU A 34 -33.93 22.68 0.78
N PRO A 35 -32.78 22.07 0.42
CA PRO A 35 -32.65 21.37 -0.86
C PRO A 35 -33.71 20.27 -1.02
N PRO A 36 -34.17 19.99 -2.25
CA PRO A 36 -35.13 18.91 -2.49
C PRO A 36 -34.61 17.57 -1.94
N VAL A 37 -35.42 16.92 -1.12
CA VAL A 37 -35.07 15.61 -0.56
C VAL A 37 -35.03 14.59 -1.70
N TYR A 38 -33.85 14.02 -1.94
CA TYR A 38 -33.71 12.97 -2.95
C TYR A 38 -34.39 11.69 -2.48
N ILE A 39 -35.51 11.36 -3.11
CA ILE A 39 -36.17 10.07 -2.94
C ILE A 39 -35.61 9.12 -4.00
N LYS A 40 -34.86 8.11 -3.54
CA LYS A 40 -34.35 7.05 -4.42
C LYS A 40 -35.53 6.35 -5.08
N LYS A 41 -35.65 6.50 -6.40
CA LYS A 41 -36.61 5.70 -7.18
C LYS A 41 -36.21 4.23 -7.05
N GLU A 42 -37.02 3.45 -6.34
CA GLU A 42 -36.87 1.99 -6.33
C GLU A 42 -37.16 1.48 -7.74
N GLN A 43 -36.09 1.11 -8.44
CA GLN A 43 -36.20 0.41 -9.70
C GLN A 43 -36.69 -1.00 -9.40
N LYS A 44 -37.99 -1.24 -9.54
CA LYS A 44 -38.53 -2.60 -9.55
C LYS A 44 -37.80 -3.38 -10.63
N ARG A 45 -36.92 -4.30 -10.21
CA ARG A 45 -36.24 -5.24 -11.10
C ARG A 45 -37.31 -6.15 -11.71
N ASN A 46 -37.77 -5.84 -12.91
CA ASN A 46 -38.48 -6.78 -13.75
C ASN A 46 -37.48 -7.84 -14.20
N ARG A 47 -37.49 -8.98 -13.51
CA ARG A 47 -36.83 -10.21 -13.94
C ARG A 47 -37.66 -10.81 -15.07
N ALA A 48 -37.24 -10.54 -16.31
CA ALA A 48 -37.72 -11.23 -17.50
C ALA A 48 -36.51 -11.76 -18.28
N ASP A 49 -36.64 -13.01 -18.74
CA ASP A 49 -35.63 -13.96 -19.21
C ASP A 49 -34.76 -13.55 -20.41
N HIS A 50 -33.53 -14.09 -20.46
CA HIS A 50 -33.11 -14.93 -21.60
C HIS A 50 -31.92 -15.86 -21.21
N PRO A 51 -31.95 -17.16 -21.57
CA PRO A 51 -30.90 -18.13 -21.28
C PRO A 51 -29.88 -18.27 -22.42
N ALA A 52 -28.62 -18.63 -22.10
CA ALA A 52 -27.65 -19.29 -22.97
C ALA A 52 -26.39 -19.72 -22.18
N GLU A 53 -26.39 -20.97 -21.75
CA GLU A 53 -25.30 -21.95 -21.87
C GLU A 53 -23.82 -21.49 -21.83
N ARG A 54 -23.14 -21.69 -20.69
CA ARG A 54 -21.93 -22.54 -20.59
C ARG A 54 -21.43 -22.71 -19.14
N GLU A 55 -21.55 -23.95 -18.68
CA GLU A 55 -20.55 -24.72 -17.90
C GLU A 55 -20.04 -24.21 -16.53
N ALA A 56 -20.64 -24.83 -15.49
CA ALA A 56 -19.99 -25.34 -14.28
C ALA A 56 -18.93 -24.48 -13.58
N ARG A 57 -19.37 -23.44 -12.85
CA ARG A 57 -18.75 -23.09 -11.57
C ARG A 57 -19.79 -23.21 -10.47
N ARG A 58 -19.51 -24.06 -9.49
CA ARG A 58 -20.30 -24.23 -8.26
C ARG A 58 -20.66 -22.85 -7.73
N GLN A 59 -21.95 -22.56 -7.74
CA GLN A 59 -22.52 -21.38 -7.14
C GLN A 59 -22.15 -21.45 -5.65
N MET A 60 -21.21 -20.62 -5.20
CA MET A 60 -21.10 -20.36 -3.76
C MET A 60 -22.47 -19.84 -3.37
N LYS A 61 -23.28 -20.67 -2.70
CA LYS A 61 -24.44 -20.20 -1.98
C LYS A 61 -23.90 -19.14 -1.04
N ILE A 62 -24.10 -17.87 -1.39
CA ILE A 62 -24.04 -16.78 -0.44
C ILE A 62 -25.10 -17.17 0.56
N ARG A 63 -24.65 -17.81 1.65
CA ARG A 63 -25.48 -18.17 2.76
C ARG A 63 -25.90 -16.82 3.32
N HIS A 64 -27.09 -16.38 2.92
CA HIS A 64 -27.79 -15.25 3.50
C HIS A 64 -28.13 -15.68 4.93
N LYS A 65 -27.12 -15.71 5.78
CA LYS A 65 -27.26 -16.02 7.20
C LYS A 65 -27.62 -14.71 7.85
N ASP A 66 -28.70 -14.77 8.61
CA ASP A 66 -29.37 -13.76 9.43
C ASP A 66 -28.47 -13.02 10.45
N GLU A 67 -27.31 -12.54 10.00
CA GLU A 67 -26.28 -11.90 10.82
C GLU A 67 -26.16 -10.43 10.45
N SER A 68 -27.30 -9.80 10.12
CA SER A 68 -27.38 -8.38 9.74
C SER A 68 -27.86 -7.48 10.87
N LEU A 69 -27.98 -7.99 12.10
CA LEU A 69 -28.36 -7.22 13.29
C LEU A 69 -27.16 -6.78 14.14
N PHE A 70 -25.95 -7.24 13.82
CA PHE A 70 -24.74 -6.86 14.55
C PHE A 70 -23.94 -5.85 13.76
N ALA A 71 -23.45 -4.83 14.47
CA ALA A 71 -22.45 -3.93 13.93
C ALA A 71 -21.27 -4.75 13.37
N PRO A 72 -20.76 -4.41 12.18
CA PRO A 72 -19.63 -5.12 11.60
C PRO A 72 -18.46 -5.10 12.60
N ARG A 73 -17.84 -6.28 12.83
CA ARG A 73 -16.71 -6.39 13.76
C ARG A 73 -15.63 -5.37 13.42
N SER A 74 -15.16 -4.66 14.45
CA SER A 74 -14.10 -3.66 14.34
C SER A 74 -12.88 -4.23 13.62
N LEU A 75 -12.20 -3.38 12.85
CA LEU A 75 -10.90 -3.73 12.27
C LEU A 75 -9.85 -4.02 13.35
N PHE A 76 -10.00 -3.40 14.54
CA PHE A 76 -9.10 -3.58 15.69
C PHE A 76 -9.32 -4.91 16.44
N ASP A 77 -10.52 -5.50 16.35
CA ASP A 77 -10.84 -6.78 17.00
C ASP A 77 -10.35 -8.00 16.22
N ARG A 78 -9.90 -7.80 14.97
CA ARG A 78 -9.37 -8.88 14.15
C ARG A 78 -7.92 -9.10 14.54
N SER A 79 -7.58 -10.30 15.02
CA SER A 79 -6.19 -10.72 15.20
C SER A 79 -5.37 -10.36 13.95
N SER A 80 -4.23 -9.68 14.10
CA SER A 80 -3.41 -9.20 12.98
C SER A 80 -3.30 -10.24 11.86
N LEU A 81 -3.50 -9.82 10.61
CA LEU A 81 -3.37 -10.66 9.42
C LEU A 81 -1.99 -11.34 9.35
N ALA A 82 -0.95 -10.67 9.85
CA ALA A 82 0.39 -11.24 9.95
C ALA A 82 0.43 -12.42 10.93
N LEU A 83 -0.18 -12.28 12.12
CA LEU A 83 -0.29 -13.37 13.09
C LEU A 83 -1.15 -14.53 12.56
N GLN A 84 -2.22 -14.24 11.81
CA GLN A 84 -3.02 -15.28 11.17
C GLN A 84 -2.24 -16.03 10.10
N LYS A 85 -1.40 -15.33 9.32
CA LYS A 85 -0.51 -15.95 8.33
C LYS A 85 0.52 -16.85 9.03
N VAL A 86 1.22 -16.36 10.05
CA VAL A 86 2.18 -17.16 10.83
C VAL A 86 1.52 -18.39 11.45
N ARG A 87 0.30 -18.27 12.00
CA ARG A 87 -0.45 -19.43 12.53
C ARG A 87 -0.81 -20.44 11.43
N ARG A 88 -1.18 -19.99 10.23
CA ARG A 88 -1.44 -20.88 9.08
C ARG A 88 -0.17 -21.56 8.62
N ASP A 89 0.92 -20.80 8.45
CA ASP A 89 2.21 -21.31 7.99
C ASP A 89 2.79 -22.31 9.01
N MET A 90 2.65 -22.03 10.31
CA MET A 90 3.07 -22.93 11.38
C MET A 90 2.23 -24.21 11.42
N LYS A 91 0.91 -24.14 11.19
CA LYS A 91 0.07 -25.34 10.99
C LYS A 91 0.50 -26.12 9.75
N GLN A 92 0.75 -25.45 8.63
CA GLN A 92 1.18 -26.08 7.39
C GLN A 92 2.56 -26.74 7.53
N ASN A 93 3.47 -26.16 8.31
CA ASN A 93 4.79 -26.73 8.58
C ASN A 93 4.73 -27.97 9.47
N LYS A 94 3.76 -28.06 10.40
CA LYS A 94 3.51 -29.30 11.18
C LYS A 94 3.13 -30.49 10.29
N TYR A 95 2.54 -30.24 9.11
CA TYR A 95 2.22 -31.29 8.13
C TYR A 95 3.36 -31.58 7.14
N LYS A 96 4.47 -30.82 7.15
CA LYS A 96 5.67 -31.07 6.33
C LYS A 96 6.70 -31.98 7.00
N ASN A 97 6.53 -32.30 8.28
CA ASN A 97 7.39 -33.24 9.01
C ASN A 97 7.07 -34.72 8.72
N MET A 98 6.18 -35.00 7.76
CA MET A 98 6.04 -36.35 7.20
C MET A 98 6.93 -36.42 5.96
N ASN A 99 8.09 -37.03 6.12
CA ASN A 99 9.07 -37.30 5.06
C ASN A 99 8.38 -37.72 3.76
N ARG A 100 8.32 -36.81 2.79
CA ARG A 100 8.14 -37.16 1.38
C ARG A 100 9.40 -36.70 0.65
N PRO A 101 10.10 -37.60 -0.07
CA PRO A 101 11.18 -37.18 -0.94
C PRO A 101 10.58 -36.26 -1.99
N ALA A 102 11.12 -35.04 -2.09
CA ALA A 102 10.76 -34.12 -3.13
C ALA A 102 11.29 -34.69 -4.46
N ILE A 103 10.39 -35.26 -5.27
CA ILE A 103 10.68 -35.52 -6.67
C ILE A 103 10.83 -34.16 -7.34
N GLN A 104 12.05 -33.86 -7.76
CA GLN A 104 12.36 -32.69 -8.57
C GLN A 104 11.71 -32.91 -9.94
N LEU A 105 10.60 -32.21 -10.20
CA LEU A 105 10.07 -32.05 -11.54
C LEU A 105 10.92 -30.98 -12.26
N PRO A 106 11.64 -31.33 -13.34
CA PRO A 106 12.39 -30.36 -14.12
C PRO A 106 11.38 -29.59 -14.98
N GLY A 107 11.05 -28.36 -14.58
CA GLY A 107 10.11 -27.56 -15.36
C GLY A 107 9.47 -26.37 -14.67
N HIS A 108 10.10 -25.76 -13.66
CA HIS A 108 9.71 -24.40 -13.29
C HIS A 108 10.61 -23.42 -14.04
N ARG A 109 10.13 -22.97 -15.21
CA ARG A 109 10.68 -21.76 -15.80
C ARG A 109 10.58 -20.66 -14.73
N PRO A 110 11.64 -19.86 -14.48
CA PRO A 110 11.46 -18.65 -13.72
C PRO A 110 10.37 -17.85 -14.45
N SER A 111 9.34 -17.46 -13.70
CA SER A 111 8.36 -16.49 -14.16
C SER A 111 9.13 -15.22 -14.50
N ILE A 112 9.46 -15.07 -15.79
CA ILE A 112 9.86 -13.80 -16.37
C ILE A 112 8.71 -12.85 -16.02
N PRO A 113 8.94 -11.76 -15.26
CA PRO A 113 7.90 -10.78 -15.04
C PRO A 113 7.44 -10.33 -16.43
N ARG A 114 6.13 -10.42 -16.68
CA ARG A 114 5.52 -9.90 -17.90
C ARG A 114 6.04 -8.50 -18.12
N SER A 115 6.80 -8.31 -19.20
CA SER A 115 7.17 -7.01 -19.73
C SER A 115 5.88 -6.35 -20.23
N SER A 116 5.19 -5.65 -19.34
CA SER A 116 4.07 -4.80 -19.70
C SER A 116 4.56 -3.37 -19.86
N SER A 117 4.41 -2.88 -21.09
CA SER A 117 4.52 -1.49 -21.51
C SER A 117 5.94 -0.95 -21.58
N GLU A 118 6.31 -0.55 -22.81
CA GLU A 118 7.32 0.45 -23.18
C GLU A 118 8.17 0.96 -22.01
N TYR A 119 9.38 0.41 -21.91
CA TYR A 119 10.44 1.02 -21.12
C TYR A 119 10.74 2.36 -21.76
N ASP A 120 10.10 3.42 -21.30
CA ASP A 120 10.61 4.75 -21.49
C ASP A 120 11.89 4.84 -20.64
N PRO A 121 13.09 4.89 -21.25
CA PRO A 121 14.35 4.99 -20.51
C PRO A 121 14.40 6.25 -19.64
N LEU A 122 13.46 7.20 -19.83
CA LEU A 122 13.35 8.43 -19.08
C LEU A 122 12.69 8.28 -17.70
N LEU A 123 12.06 7.13 -17.39
CA LEU A 123 11.38 6.92 -16.10
C LEU A 123 12.26 6.25 -15.03
N GLU A 124 13.58 6.43 -15.10
CA GLU A 124 14.50 5.92 -14.08
C GLU A 124 14.16 6.49 -12.69
N TRP A 125 14.19 5.63 -11.68
CA TRP A 125 14.00 6.03 -10.28
C TRP A 125 15.30 6.63 -9.74
N MET A 126 15.22 7.88 -9.30
CA MET A 126 16.37 8.56 -8.73
C MET A 126 16.61 8.09 -7.29
N VAL A 127 17.88 8.13 -6.85
CA VAL A 127 18.26 7.74 -5.48
C VAL A 127 17.51 8.56 -4.42
N HIS A 128 17.25 9.85 -4.68
CA HIS A 128 16.48 10.69 -3.77
C HIS A 128 15.00 10.26 -3.66
N GLU A 129 14.40 9.71 -4.72
CA GLU A 129 13.05 9.17 -4.67
C GLU A 129 13.00 7.90 -3.82
N ASP A 130 14.00 7.02 -3.97
CA ASP A 130 14.13 5.83 -3.13
C ASP A 130 14.34 6.20 -1.65
N TRP A 131 15.08 7.27 -1.37
CA TRP A 131 15.22 7.80 -0.01
C TRP A 131 13.90 8.38 0.53
N ALA A 132 13.17 9.14 -0.29
CA ALA A 132 11.86 9.67 0.08
C ALA A 132 10.85 8.54 0.38
N LEU A 133 10.87 7.45 -0.40
CA LEU A 133 10.07 6.25 -0.15
C LEU A 133 10.38 5.63 1.23
N LEU A 134 11.66 5.46 1.55
CA LEU A 134 12.09 4.93 2.85
C LEU A 134 11.66 5.81 4.02
N GLN A 135 11.88 7.12 3.90
CA GLN A 135 11.50 8.09 4.92
C GLN A 135 9.99 8.09 5.14
N ALA A 136 9.19 8.15 4.06
CA ALA A 136 7.73 8.15 4.14
C ALA A 136 7.16 6.94 4.89
N ILE A 137 7.81 5.78 4.76
CA ILE A 137 7.36 4.54 5.41
C ILE A 137 7.89 4.42 6.84
N GLN A 138 9.19 4.53 7.04
CA GLN A 138 9.81 4.25 8.35
C GLN A 138 9.69 5.41 9.33
N VAL A 139 9.81 6.64 8.85
CA VAL A 139 9.86 7.82 9.71
C VAL A 139 8.48 8.44 9.87
N TYR A 140 7.78 8.71 8.76
CA TYR A 140 6.48 9.41 8.84
C TYR A 140 5.33 8.49 9.25
N GLN A 141 5.35 7.22 8.82
CA GLN A 141 4.31 6.25 9.17
C GLN A 141 4.73 5.28 10.29
N GLY A 142 6.00 5.33 10.74
CA GLY A 142 6.49 4.46 11.81
C GLY A 142 6.44 2.96 11.46
N LEU A 143 6.36 2.60 10.18
CA LEU A 143 6.19 1.23 9.73
C LEU A 143 7.53 0.50 9.63
N PRO A 144 7.58 -0.81 9.93
CA PRO A 144 8.79 -1.60 9.74
C PRO A 144 9.13 -1.74 8.25
N LEU A 145 10.42 -1.90 7.93
CA LEU A 145 10.93 -2.04 6.55
C LEU A 145 10.13 -3.06 5.71
N ASN A 146 9.88 -4.23 6.29
CA ASN A 146 9.19 -5.36 5.65
C ASN A 146 7.66 -5.22 5.60
N LEU A 147 7.11 -4.09 6.06
CA LEU A 147 5.67 -3.79 6.11
C LEU A 147 4.84 -4.83 6.88
N VAL A 148 5.47 -5.56 7.81
CA VAL A 148 4.75 -6.52 8.64
C VAL A 148 3.81 -5.76 9.57
N ILE A 149 2.51 -6.03 9.42
CA ILE A 149 1.45 -5.38 10.19
C ILE A 149 1.48 -5.92 11.63
N LEU A 150 2.02 -5.14 12.56
CA LEU A 150 2.09 -5.49 13.99
C LEU A 150 0.76 -5.26 14.70
N SER A 151 0.06 -4.16 14.38
CA SER A 151 -1.25 -3.80 14.94
C SER A 151 -2.29 -3.65 13.82
N PRO A 152 -3.56 -4.04 14.05
CA PRO A 152 -4.61 -3.78 13.08
C PRO A 152 -4.76 -2.26 12.84
N GLY A 153 -4.77 -1.85 11.58
CA GLY A 153 -4.81 -0.44 11.19
C GLY A 153 -3.45 0.17 10.79
N HIS A 154 -2.32 -0.50 11.08
CA HIS A 154 -1.01 -0.11 10.54
C HIS A 154 -0.80 -0.66 9.12
N THR A 155 -1.59 -0.15 8.17
CA THR A 155 -1.39 -0.39 6.75
C THR A 155 -0.68 0.79 6.10
N PRO A 156 0.30 0.59 5.22
CA PRO A 156 0.97 1.69 4.53
C PRO A 156 -0.04 2.50 3.71
N ASN A 157 -0.07 3.81 3.94
CA ASN A 157 -0.80 4.77 3.13
C ASN A 157 0.05 5.14 1.90
N TRP A 158 -0.17 4.43 0.80
CA TRP A 158 0.59 4.65 -0.44
C TRP A 158 0.24 5.96 -1.15
N ASP A 159 -0.92 6.55 -0.88
CA ASP A 159 -1.30 7.85 -1.43
C ASP A 159 -0.45 8.96 -0.80
N LEU A 160 -0.31 8.94 0.53
CA LEU A 160 0.62 9.83 1.25
C LEU A 160 2.06 9.63 0.77
N VAL A 161 2.51 8.37 0.63
CA VAL A 161 3.86 8.08 0.13
C VAL A 161 4.07 8.70 -1.25
N ALA A 162 3.11 8.54 -2.16
CA ALA A 162 3.19 9.12 -3.49
C ALA A 162 3.24 10.64 -3.43
N GLU A 163 2.43 11.29 -2.60
CA GLU A 163 2.46 12.74 -2.40
C GLU A 163 3.85 13.23 -1.96
N MET A 164 4.46 12.57 -0.97
CA MET A 164 5.79 12.90 -0.47
C MET A 164 6.90 12.70 -1.52
N VAL A 165 6.84 11.60 -2.27
CA VAL A 165 7.79 11.32 -3.36
C VAL A 165 7.63 12.37 -4.46
N ASN A 166 6.41 12.67 -4.86
CA ASN A 166 6.10 13.64 -5.92
C ASN A 166 6.48 15.07 -5.54
N ASN A 167 6.49 15.41 -4.25
CA ASN A 167 6.95 16.72 -3.78
C ASN A 167 8.46 16.94 -4.03
N THR A 168 9.24 15.87 -4.17
CA THR A 168 10.70 15.95 -4.43
C THR A 168 11.12 15.37 -5.77
N SER A 169 10.18 14.76 -6.51
CA SER A 169 10.43 14.19 -7.82
C SER A 169 10.24 15.21 -8.94
N ARG A 170 10.91 14.97 -10.07
CA ARG A 170 10.72 15.72 -11.31
C ARG A 170 9.58 15.17 -12.16
N MET A 171 9.04 14.01 -11.81
CA MET A 171 8.00 13.31 -12.56
C MET A 171 6.97 12.74 -11.60
N TYR A 172 5.73 12.65 -12.05
CA TYR A 172 4.68 12.03 -11.25
C TYR A 172 4.93 10.52 -11.11
N ARG A 173 4.91 10.05 -9.86
CA ARG A 173 4.92 8.65 -9.44
C ARG A 173 3.60 8.34 -8.78
N SER A 174 2.88 7.37 -9.35
CA SER A 174 1.62 6.90 -8.77
C SER A 174 1.86 6.10 -7.47
N PRO A 175 0.87 6.01 -6.58
CA PRO A 175 0.90 5.15 -5.39
C PRO A 175 1.27 3.69 -5.72
N LYS A 176 0.78 3.18 -6.86
CA LYS A 176 1.09 1.83 -7.33
C LYS A 176 2.56 1.66 -7.73
N GLN A 177 3.14 2.66 -8.41
CA GLN A 177 4.56 2.64 -8.78
C GLN A 177 5.46 2.74 -7.55
N CYS A 178 5.12 3.62 -6.60
CA CYS A 178 5.80 3.75 -5.31
C CYS A 178 5.83 2.41 -4.56
N ARG A 179 4.67 1.76 -4.46
CA ARG A 179 4.56 0.43 -3.84
C ARG A 179 5.43 -0.62 -4.54
N ALA A 180 5.32 -0.71 -5.86
CA ALA A 180 6.08 -1.69 -6.64
C ALA A 180 7.60 -1.49 -6.47
N ARG A 181 8.08 -0.24 -6.56
CA ARG A 181 9.50 0.10 -6.35
C ARG A 181 9.96 -0.27 -4.95
N TYR A 182 9.16 0.06 -3.94
CA TYR A 182 9.50 -0.22 -2.55
C TYR A 182 9.63 -1.74 -2.30
N GLU A 183 8.65 -2.53 -2.72
CA GLU A 183 8.64 -3.98 -2.51
C GLU A 183 9.74 -4.72 -3.32
N THR A 184 10.04 -4.27 -4.55
CA THR A 184 10.93 -5.02 -5.47
C THR A 184 12.38 -4.58 -5.43
N VAL A 185 12.67 -3.32 -5.07
CA VAL A 185 14.02 -2.76 -5.09
C VAL A 185 14.47 -2.34 -3.71
N ILE A 186 13.66 -1.53 -3.01
CA ILE A 186 14.09 -0.92 -1.75
C ILE A 186 14.18 -1.97 -0.64
N VAL A 187 13.12 -2.75 -0.39
CA VAL A 187 13.15 -3.75 0.69
C VAL A 187 14.29 -4.76 0.49
N PRO A 188 14.49 -5.39 -0.68
CA PRO A 188 15.62 -6.30 -0.87
C PRO A 188 16.98 -5.60 -0.76
N ARG A 189 17.09 -4.32 -1.13
CA ARG A 189 18.33 -3.53 -0.96
C ARG A 189 18.64 -3.30 0.51
N GLU A 190 17.69 -2.79 1.29
CA GLU A 190 17.88 -2.52 2.71
C GLU A 190 18.06 -3.80 3.53
N GLU A 191 17.54 -4.94 3.06
CA GLU A 191 17.80 -6.27 3.64
C GLU A 191 19.17 -6.85 3.24
N GLY A 192 19.96 -6.17 2.39
CA GLY A 192 21.26 -6.63 1.91
C GLY A 192 21.19 -7.76 0.87
N LYS A 193 20.00 -8.04 0.32
CA LYS A 193 19.78 -9.05 -0.73
C LYS A 193 20.10 -8.53 -2.13
N LEU A 194 20.22 -7.21 -2.29
CA LEU A 194 20.75 -6.57 -3.50
C LEU A 194 22.11 -5.95 -3.19
N LEU A 195 23.14 -6.45 -3.87
CA LEU A 195 24.47 -5.83 -3.89
C LEU A 195 24.42 -4.59 -4.78
N TYR A 196 24.42 -3.40 -4.19
CA TYR A 196 24.82 -2.18 -4.89
C TYR A 196 26.15 -1.72 -4.32
N ASP A 197 27.24 -2.26 -4.87
CA ASP A 197 28.50 -1.56 -4.81
C ASP A 197 29.33 -1.83 -6.08
N ALA A 198 28.93 -1.18 -7.16
CA ALA A 198 29.84 -0.80 -8.22
C ALA A 198 30.36 0.62 -7.94
N THR A 199 30.84 0.91 -6.73
CA THR A 199 31.99 1.80 -6.67
C THR A 199 33.06 1.19 -7.57
N PRO A 200 33.65 1.93 -8.51
CA PRO A 200 34.78 1.40 -9.25
C PRO A 200 35.85 1.13 -8.20
N LYS A 201 36.00 -0.15 -7.82
CA LYS A 201 37.11 -0.62 -6.99
C LYS A 201 38.33 0.07 -7.57
N LYS A 202 38.96 0.93 -6.77
CA LYS A 202 40.26 1.55 -7.06
C LYS A 202 41.02 0.60 -7.96
N GLN A 203 41.21 0.99 -9.22
CA GLN A 203 41.96 0.19 -10.17
C GLN A 203 43.28 -0.14 -9.48
N LYS A 204 43.44 -1.40 -9.09
CA LYS A 204 44.71 -1.93 -8.63
C LYS A 204 45.62 -1.72 -9.83
N LYS A 205 46.48 -0.70 -9.80
CA LYS A 205 47.52 -0.45 -10.81
C LYS A 205 48.17 -1.79 -11.10
N GLN A 206 47.81 -2.42 -12.22
CA GLN A 206 48.62 -3.49 -12.79
C GLN A 206 49.91 -2.81 -13.20
N LYS A 207 51.00 -3.15 -12.51
CA LYS A 207 52.34 -2.80 -12.93
C LYS A 207 52.52 -3.35 -14.35
N GLY A 208 52.73 -2.46 -15.31
CA GLY A 208 53.00 -2.82 -16.69
C GLY A 208 54.23 -3.72 -16.75
N VAL A 209 54.07 -4.88 -17.38
CA VAL A 209 55.20 -5.70 -17.81
C VAL A 209 55.34 -5.44 -19.30
N TYR A 210 56.15 -4.44 -19.66
CA TYR A 210 56.72 -4.38 -20.99
C TYR A 210 57.83 -5.43 -21.01
N LYS A 211 57.56 -6.58 -21.65
CA LYS A 211 58.63 -7.49 -22.06
C LYS A 211 59.33 -6.84 -23.25
N ILE A 212 60.60 -6.51 -23.05
CA ILE A 212 61.51 -6.05 -24.08
C ILE A 212 62.03 -7.32 -24.79
N SER A 213 61.88 -7.41 -26.10
CA SER A 213 62.42 -8.52 -26.91
C SER A 213 63.96 -8.46 -26.94
N PRO A 214 64.66 -9.60 -26.97
CA PRO A 214 66.12 -9.59 -27.10
C PRO A 214 66.53 -9.25 -28.53
N ILE A 215 67.53 -8.39 -28.63
CA ILE A 215 68.29 -8.10 -29.86
C ILE A 215 69.29 -9.26 -30.01
N ASN A 216 69.27 -9.95 -31.15
CA ASN A 216 70.37 -10.81 -31.57
C ASN A 216 71.22 -10.05 -32.58
N GLU A 217 72.53 -10.13 -32.36
CA GLU A 217 73.64 -9.78 -33.26
C GLU A 217 73.65 -10.65 -34.52
#